data_AF-A0A2V8PWY4-F1
#
_entry.id   AF-A0A2V8PWY4-F1
#
_cell.length_a   1.000
_cell.length_b   1.000
_cell.length_c   1.000
_cell.angle_alpha   90.00
_cell.angle_beta   90.00
_cell.angle_gamma   90.00
#
_symmetry.space_group_name_H-M   'P 1'
#
loop_
_entity.id
_entity.type
_entity.pdbx_description
1 polymer ?
#
loop_
_entity_poly.entity_id
_entity_poly.type
_entity_poly.pdbx_seq_one_letter_code
_entity_poly.pdbx_strand_id
1 'polypeptide(L)'
;MFPDWNRPTREDRILVYDKGAYVMHLLREEMGELAFWNGVRTFTRRCFGKSVVTADFESAMEEAHGKSLDQFFARWVYLKG
;
A
#
# COMPACT_ATOMS: atom_id res chain seq x y z
N MET A 1 -7.11 21.19 0.70
CA MET A 1 -6.99 19.81 1.24
C MET A 1 -5.52 19.44 1.08
N PHE A 2 -4.80 19.32 2.21
CA PHE A 2 -3.33 19.20 2.33
C PHE A 2 -2.51 20.45 1.94
N PRO A 3 -2.49 21.52 2.76
CA PRO A 3 -1.72 22.73 2.45
C PRO A 3 -0.20 22.54 2.57
N ASP A 4 0.28 21.65 3.44
CA ASP A 4 1.71 21.46 3.70
C ASP A 4 2.00 20.06 4.30
N TRP A 5 2.60 19.16 3.50
CA TRP A 5 3.01 17.83 3.96
C TRP A 5 4.16 17.88 4.99
N ASN A 6 4.87 19.01 5.08
CA ASN A 6 5.92 19.21 6.06
C ASN A 6 5.37 19.52 7.47
N ARG A 7 4.05 19.81 7.59
CA ARG A 7 3.34 20.08 8.86
C ARG A 7 1.90 19.53 8.88
N PRO A 8 1.71 18.20 8.84
CA PRO A 8 0.37 17.62 8.79
C PRO A 8 -0.37 17.83 10.11
N THR A 9 -1.64 18.22 10.03
CA THR A 9 -2.53 18.27 11.20
C THR A 9 -2.83 16.86 11.72
N ARG A 10 -3.39 16.76 12.93
CA ARG A 10 -3.85 15.47 13.48
C ARG A 10 -4.88 14.81 12.56
N GLU A 11 -5.76 15.59 11.95
CA GLU A 11 -6.80 15.12 11.03
C GLU A 11 -6.21 14.59 9.72
N ASP A 12 -5.20 15.26 9.17
CA ASP A 12 -4.48 14.79 7.96
C ASP A 12 -3.83 13.42 8.21
N ARG A 13 -3.21 13.24 9.40
CA ARG A 13 -2.63 11.94 9.77
C ARG A 13 -3.69 10.86 9.93
N ILE A 14 -4.78 11.14 10.65
CA ILE A 14 -5.88 10.19 10.86
C ILE A 14 -6.44 9.75 9.50
N LEU A 15 -6.68 10.69 8.58
CA LEU A 15 -7.20 10.39 7.26
C LEU A 15 -6.26 9.48 6.45
N VAL A 16 -4.95 9.73 6.49
CA VAL A 16 -3.96 8.89 5.79
C VAL A 16 -3.87 7.50 6.41
N TYR A 17 -3.90 7.39 7.74
CA TYR A 17 -3.88 6.10 8.44
C TYR A 17 -5.16 5.30 8.22
N ASP A 18 -6.33 5.93 8.32
CA ASP A 18 -7.62 5.29 8.11
C ASP A 18 -7.78 4.83 6.67
N LYS A 19 -7.46 5.70 5.70
CA LYS A 19 -7.46 5.33 4.28
C LYS A 19 -6.45 4.21 4.01
N GLY A 20 -5.24 4.32 4.56
CA GLY A 20 -4.20 3.29 4.41
C GLY A 20 -4.64 1.94 4.94
N ALA A 21 -5.23 1.89 6.13
CA ALA A 21 -5.77 0.67 6.72
C ALA A 21 -6.90 0.07 5.86
N TYR A 22 -7.79 0.92 5.32
CA TYR A 22 -8.86 0.46 4.44
C TYR A 22 -8.32 -0.13 3.13
N VAL A 23 -7.36 0.53 2.48
CA VAL A 23 -6.72 0.01 1.26
C VAL A 23 -5.98 -1.30 1.54
N MET A 24 -5.29 -1.43 2.67
CA MET A 24 -4.64 -2.70 3.05
C MET A 24 -5.66 -3.82 3.29
N HIS A 25 -6.81 -3.51 3.88
CA HIS A 25 -7.88 -4.49 4.06
C HIS A 25 -8.44 -4.96 2.71
N LEU A 26 -8.75 -4.04 1.79
CA LEU A 26 -9.22 -4.38 0.45
C LEU A 26 -8.18 -5.18 -0.35
N LEU A 27 -6.89 -4.84 -0.21
CA LEU A 27 -5.81 -5.57 -0.87
C LEU A 27 -5.71 -7.01 -0.36
N ARG A 28 -5.93 -7.22 0.94
CA ARG A 28 -5.98 -8.55 1.54
C ARG A 28 -7.17 -9.37 1.02
N GLU A 29 -8.33 -8.74 0.82
CA GLU A 29 -9.51 -9.39 0.24
C GLU A 29 -9.27 -9.77 -1.23
N GLU A 30 -8.67 -8.88 -2.04
CA GLU A 30 -8.37 -9.12 -3.45
C GLU A 30 -7.36 -10.27 -3.65
N MET A 31 -6.30 -10.27 -2.84
CA MET A 31 -5.21 -11.25 -2.98
C MET A 31 -5.46 -12.57 -2.27
N GLY A 32 -6.32 -12.55 -1.24
CA GLY A 32 -6.43 -13.61 -0.26
C GLY A 32 -5.34 -13.56 0.81
N GLU A 33 -5.64 -14.15 1.97
CA GLU A 33 -4.83 -14.04 3.18
C GLU A 33 -3.39 -14.56 3.01
N LEU A 34 -3.23 -15.73 2.37
CA LEU A 34 -1.91 -16.35 2.21
C LEU A 34 -0.98 -15.51 1.32
N ALA A 35 -1.48 -15.06 0.18
CA ALA A 35 -0.71 -14.23 -0.75
C ALA A 35 -0.37 -12.88 -0.10
N PHE A 36 -1.32 -12.27 0.61
CA PHE A 36 -1.10 -11.00 1.31
C PHE A 36 0.06 -11.09 2.32
N TRP A 37 0.01 -12.06 3.25
CA TRP A 37 1.06 -12.19 4.26
C TRP A 37 2.41 -12.59 3.67
N ASN A 38 2.42 -13.42 2.62
CA ASN A 38 3.65 -13.73 1.90
C ASN A 38 4.25 -12.48 1.24
N GLY A 39 3.43 -11.64 0.58
CA GLY A 39 3.86 -10.39 -0.02
C GLY A 39 4.44 -9.42 1.01
N VAL A 40 3.74 -9.22 2.14
CA VAL A 40 4.23 -8.37 3.24
C VAL A 40 5.57 -8.89 3.79
N ARG A 41 5.72 -10.20 3.94
CA ARG A 41 6.97 -10.81 4.41
C ARG A 41 8.12 -10.58 3.41
N THR A 42 7.86 -10.75 2.12
CA THR A 42 8.83 -10.51 1.05
C THR A 42 9.24 -9.05 0.99
N PHE A 43 8.26 -8.14 1.00
CA PHE A 43 8.50 -6.69 1.04
C PHE A 43 9.37 -6.31 2.24
N THR A 44 8.95 -6.69 3.44
CA THR A 44 9.66 -6.33 4.68
C THR A 44 11.10 -6.82 4.66
N ARG A 45 11.36 -8.04 4.17
CA ARG A 45 12.73 -8.59 4.06
C ARG A 45 13.57 -7.87 3.00
N ARG A 46 12.99 -7.54 1.85
CA ARG A 46 13.70 -6.87 0.74
C ARG A 46 14.08 -5.42 1.09
N CYS A 47 13.22 -4.78 1.86
CA CYS A 47 13.24 -3.35 2.15
C CYS A 47 13.76 -2.99 3.54
N PHE A 48 14.09 -3.99 4.37
CA PHE A 48 14.61 -3.75 5.71
C PHE A 48 15.86 -2.86 5.67
N GLY A 49 15.82 -1.73 6.38
CA GLY A 49 16.93 -0.78 6.46
C GLY A 49 17.15 0.10 5.22
N LYS A 50 16.19 0.14 4.29
CA LYS A 50 16.27 0.95 3.05
C LYS A 50 15.13 1.95 2.95
N SER A 51 15.36 3.04 2.23
CA SER A 51 14.28 3.90 1.75
C SER A 51 13.50 3.17 0.66
N VAL A 52 12.17 3.22 0.74
CA VAL A 52 11.25 2.54 -0.18
C VAL A 52 10.22 3.48 -0.73
N VAL A 53 9.70 3.14 -1.90
CA VAL A 53 8.57 3.80 -2.53
C VAL A 53 7.39 2.85 -2.66
N THR A 54 6.19 3.39 -2.93
CA THR A 54 4.96 2.61 -3.12
C THR A 54 5.11 1.52 -4.18
N ALA A 55 5.88 1.77 -5.25
CA ALA A 55 6.13 0.80 -6.31
C ALA A 55 6.90 -0.45 -5.82
N ASP A 56 7.77 -0.32 -4.80
CA ASP A 56 8.46 -1.48 -4.20
C ASP A 56 7.47 -2.39 -3.47
N PHE A 57 6.47 -1.79 -2.83
CA PHE A 57 5.41 -2.52 -2.16
C PHE A 57 4.50 -3.20 -3.17
N GLU A 58 4.03 -2.47 -4.19
CA GLU A 58 3.22 -3.00 -5.29
C GLU A 58 3.88 -4.23 -5.94
N SER A 59 5.15 -4.13 -6.32
CA SER A 59 5.90 -5.23 -6.92
C SER A 59 5.99 -6.47 -6.01
N ALA A 60 6.23 -6.30 -4.71
CA ALA A 60 6.29 -7.42 -3.77
C ALA A 60 4.93 -8.10 -3.55
N MET A 61 3.84 -7.33 -3.64
CA MET A 61 2.48 -7.87 -3.53
C MET A 61 2.08 -8.61 -4.82
N GLU A 62 2.42 -8.08 -6.00
CA GLU A 62 2.20 -8.76 -7.29
C GLU A 62 2.98 -10.08 -7.39
N GLU A 63 4.24 -10.09 -6.92
CA GLU A 63 5.07 -11.30 -6.86
C GLU A 63 4.40 -12.41 -6.03
N ALA A 64 3.75 -12.04 -4.92
CA ALA A 64 3.04 -12.99 -4.07
C ALA A 64 1.62 -13.32 -4.58
N HIS A 65 0.98 -12.41 -5.30
CA HIS A 65 -0.36 -12.60 -5.88
C HIS A 65 -0.34 -13.46 -7.15
N GLY A 66 0.74 -13.37 -7.93
CA GLY A 66 0.86 -13.99 -9.25
C GLY A 66 0.04 -13.32 -10.34
N LYS A 67 -0.53 -12.13 -10.08
CA LYS A 67 -1.27 -11.30 -11.04
C LYS A 67 -0.93 -9.82 -10.80
N SER A 68 -1.13 -9.00 -11.83
CA SER A 68 -0.96 -7.56 -11.75
C SER A 68 -2.02 -6.93 -10.83
N LEU A 69 -1.57 -5.97 -10.03
CA LEU A 69 -2.38 -5.16 -9.12
C LEU A 69 -2.44 -3.69 -9.58
N ASP A 70 -1.94 -3.37 -10.78
CA ASP A 70 -1.92 -2.01 -11.35
C ASP A 70 -3.28 -1.32 -11.26
N GLN A 71 -4.37 -2.01 -11.61
CA GLN A 71 -5.73 -1.44 -11.56
C GLN A 71 -6.19 -1.17 -10.13
N PHE A 72 -5.79 -2.01 -9.18
CA PHE A 72 -6.10 -1.82 -7.77
C PHE A 72 -5.37 -0.58 -7.23
N PHE A 73 -4.07 -0.48 -7.48
CA PHE A 73 -3.27 0.67 -7.01
C PHE A 73 -3.66 1.96 -7.73
N ALA A 74 -3.95 1.93 -9.03
CA ALA A 74 -4.49 3.07 -9.77
C ALA A 74 -5.77 3.62 -9.11
N ARG A 75 -6.71 2.73 -8.77
CA ARG A 75 -7.99 3.09 -8.18
C ARG A 75 -7.86 3.59 -6.74
N TRP A 76 -7.13 2.87 -5.89
CA TRP A 76 -7.18 3.08 -4.44
C TRP A 76 -6.04 3.92 -3.89
N VAL A 77 -4.86 3.82 -4.50
CA VAL A 77 -3.63 4.48 -4.01
C VAL A 77 -3.37 5.77 -4.79
N TYR A 78 -3.27 5.67 -6.11
CA TYR A 78 -2.98 6.83 -6.97
C TYR A 78 -4.22 7.71 -7.23
N LEU A 79 -5.43 7.23 -6.88
CA LEU A 79 -6.71 7.88 -7.17
C LEU A 79 -6.80 8.35 -8.64
N LYS A 80 -6.20 7.59 -9.54
CA LYS A 80 -6.33 7.78 -10.98
C LYS A 80 -7.68 7.19 -11.39
N GLY A 81 -8.68 8.06 -11.47
CA GLY A 81 -9.95 7.85 -12.15
C GLY A 81 -9.99 8.67 -13.44
#